data_AF-A0A1Q3L816-F1
#
_entry.id   AF-A0A1Q3L816-F1
#
_cell.length_a   1.000
_cell.length_b   1.000
_cell.length_c   1.000
_cell.angle_alpha   90.00
_cell.angle_beta   90.00
_cell.angle_gamma   90.00
#
_symmetry.space_group_name_H-M   'P 1'
#
loop_
_entity.id
_entity.type
_entity.pdbx_description
1 polymer ?
#
loop_
_entity_poly.entity_id
_entity_poly.type
_entity_poly.pdbx_seq_one_letter_code
_entity_poly.pdbx_strand_id
1 'polypeptide(L)'
;MKKFILLVFYVAIAFFSIYKANAQTTVVRFSVTLPGNGISADSAVYLTGNFNGWSVKDENYKMERVDACHYRLDVPCFANKNYEYKYTLGSWDRVERAADDSEIKNRKVLSSKNVKVNDVVVRWHVPAVKEVHKNTLMASLSDEQKAKIAQVKDSLGKSIATLVPQLKELLGKTNENLLSDNPDEAVSKNLKSQFGVLLSDLFNQVSFGVRTFFGMLTPEQKKQLREVLKTSDNPGELFDMMTK
;
A
#
# COMPACT_ATOMS: atom_id res chain seq x y z
N MET A 1 41.81 35.47 3.32
CA MET A 1 41.22 34.15 3.00
C MET A 1 40.87 33.32 4.24
N LYS A 2 41.81 33.00 5.15
CA LYS A 2 41.53 32.22 6.37
C LYS A 2 40.40 32.79 7.26
N LYS A 3 40.31 34.11 7.43
CA LYS A 3 39.24 34.79 8.20
C LYS A 3 37.85 34.76 7.52
N PHE A 4 37.81 34.62 6.19
CA PHE A 4 36.55 34.54 5.43
C PHE A 4 35.99 33.12 5.44
N ILE A 5 36.85 32.11 5.37
CA ILE A 5 36.49 30.68 5.50
C ILE A 5 35.94 30.38 6.91
N LEU A 6 36.54 30.96 7.95
CA LEU A 6 36.06 30.85 9.34
C LEU A 6 34.67 31.47 9.55
N LEU A 7 34.36 32.58 8.87
CA LEU A 7 33.04 33.23 8.92
C LEU A 7 31.96 32.37 8.24
N VAL A 8 32.27 31.80 7.07
CA VAL A 8 31.36 30.89 6.35
C VAL A 8 31.09 29.62 7.16
N PHE A 9 32.11 29.08 7.84
CA PHE A 9 31.95 27.95 8.75
C PHE A 9 31.04 28.28 9.94
N TYR A 10 31.18 29.46 10.54
CA TYR A 10 30.32 29.90 11.64
C TYR A 10 28.86 30.11 11.20
N VAL A 11 28.63 30.66 10.01
CA VAL A 11 27.28 30.85 9.45
C VAL A 11 26.64 29.49 9.10
N ALA A 12 27.42 28.54 8.57
CA ALA A 12 26.93 27.18 8.28
C ALA A 12 26.57 26.39 9.56
N ILE A 13 27.38 26.50 10.62
CA ILE A 13 27.09 25.88 11.93
C ILE A 13 25.87 26.55 12.60
N ALA A 14 25.72 27.87 12.46
CA ALA A 14 24.55 28.59 12.95
C ALA A 14 23.27 28.18 12.20
N PHE A 15 23.33 27.92 10.88
CA PHE A 15 22.20 27.39 10.11
C PHE A 15 21.82 25.95 10.49
N PHE A 16 22.80 25.10 10.85
CA PHE A 16 22.54 23.72 11.29
C PHE A 16 21.91 23.64 12.70
N SER A 17 22.15 24.66 13.54
CA SER A 17 21.72 24.68 14.94
C SER A 17 20.26 25.08 15.16
N ILE A 18 19.56 25.60 14.13
CA ILE A 18 18.18 26.12 14.25
C ILE A 18 17.12 25.05 13.91
N TYR A 19 17.50 23.92 13.32
CA TYR A 19 16.57 22.82 13.05
C TYR A 19 16.54 21.80 14.19
N LYS A 20 16.15 22.24 15.39
CA LYS A 20 15.61 21.29 16.38
C LYS A 20 14.18 20.94 15.96
N ALA A 21 14.05 19.97 15.06
CA ALA A 21 12.77 19.33 14.81
C ALA A 21 12.39 18.53 16.06
N ASN A 22 11.72 19.17 17.01
CA ASN A 22 11.06 18.49 18.11
C ASN A 22 9.86 17.74 17.53
N ALA A 23 10.08 16.54 17.00
CA ALA A 23 9.02 15.63 16.65
C ALA A 23 8.45 15.04 17.95
N GLN A 24 7.72 15.86 18.72
CA GLN A 24 7.05 15.38 19.92
C GLN A 24 6.00 14.35 19.52
N THR A 25 6.10 13.16 20.08
CA THR A 25 5.10 12.10 19.88
C THR A 25 4.03 12.17 20.96
N THR A 26 2.83 11.72 20.60
CA THR A 26 1.69 11.52 21.48
C THR A 26 0.99 10.23 21.09
N VAL A 27 0.05 9.77 21.91
CA VAL A 27 -0.82 8.65 21.59
C VAL A 27 -2.25 9.15 21.51
N VAL A 28 -2.93 8.81 20.42
CA VAL A 28 -4.37 9.02 20.27
C VAL A 28 -5.06 7.67 20.50
N ARG A 29 -5.98 7.63 21.46
CA ARG A 29 -6.77 6.43 21.75
C ARG A 29 -8.08 6.49 20.97
N PHE A 30 -8.26 5.58 20.04
CA PHE A 30 -9.50 5.39 19.30
C PHE A 30 -10.35 4.33 19.96
N SER A 31 -11.63 4.61 20.13
CA SER A 31 -12.65 3.67 20.60
C SER A 31 -13.83 3.76 19.66
N VAL A 32 -14.28 2.62 19.15
CA VAL A 32 -15.40 2.56 18.21
C VAL A 32 -16.48 1.64 18.74
N THR A 33 -17.72 2.11 18.66
CA THR A 33 -18.93 1.36 18.99
C THR A 33 -19.62 0.92 17.72
N LEU A 34 -20.00 -0.35 17.68
CA LEU A 34 -20.62 -0.98 16.54
C LEU A 34 -22.03 -1.45 16.95
N PRO A 35 -23.11 -0.93 16.35
CA PRO A 35 -24.49 -1.23 16.78
C PRO A 35 -24.98 -2.65 16.41
N GLY A 36 -24.07 -3.60 16.17
CA GLY A 36 -24.37 -5.03 16.01
C GLY A 36 -24.81 -5.48 14.61
N ASN A 37 -25.10 -4.56 13.69
CA ASN A 37 -25.55 -4.93 12.33
C ASN A 37 -24.33 -5.20 11.42
N GLY A 38 -24.20 -6.45 10.94
CA GLY A 38 -23.21 -6.83 9.92
C GLY A 38 -21.82 -7.21 10.45
N ILE A 39 -21.69 -7.56 11.73
CA ILE A 39 -20.42 -7.91 12.37
C ILE A 39 -20.57 -9.25 13.09
N SER A 40 -19.78 -10.23 12.69
CA SER A 40 -19.65 -11.51 13.39
C SER A 40 -18.68 -11.39 14.57
N ALA A 41 -18.74 -12.33 15.51
CA ALA A 41 -17.82 -12.37 16.65
C ALA A 41 -16.32 -12.38 16.25
N ASP A 42 -16.02 -12.84 15.03
CA ASP A 42 -14.65 -12.97 14.49
C ASP A 42 -14.24 -11.81 13.55
N SER A 43 -15.09 -10.79 13.41
CA SER A 43 -14.81 -9.67 12.52
C SER A 43 -13.62 -8.85 13.02
N ALA A 44 -12.58 -8.77 12.19
CA ALA A 44 -11.42 -7.92 12.43
C ALA A 44 -11.73 -6.48 11.96
N VAL A 45 -11.67 -5.54 12.89
CA VAL A 45 -11.87 -4.11 12.63
C VAL A 45 -10.51 -3.44 12.54
N TYR A 46 -10.31 -2.63 11.51
CA TYR A 46 -9.07 -1.91 11.26
C TYR A 46 -9.32 -0.40 11.24
N LEU A 47 -8.34 0.36 11.72
CA LEU A 47 -8.28 1.81 11.56
C LEU A 47 -7.35 2.12 10.38
N THR A 48 -7.89 2.71 9.32
CA THR A 48 -7.15 2.97 8.06
C THR A 48 -7.07 4.46 7.81
N GLY A 49 -5.88 5.00 7.53
CA GLY A 49 -5.71 6.44 7.42
C GLY A 49 -4.41 6.89 6.77
N ASN A 50 -4.18 8.20 6.73
CA ASN A 50 -2.95 8.75 6.15
C ASN A 50 -1.67 8.30 6.89
N PHE A 51 -1.77 7.94 8.18
CA PHE A 51 -0.65 7.44 8.99
C PHE A 51 -0.18 6.03 8.61
N ASN A 52 -1.01 5.22 7.93
CA ASN A 52 -0.65 3.89 7.45
C ASN A 52 -0.70 3.79 5.91
N GLY A 53 -0.68 4.94 5.23
CA GLY A 53 -0.77 4.99 3.77
C GLY A 53 -2.08 4.45 3.20
N TRP A 54 -3.18 4.50 3.96
CA TRP A 54 -4.50 4.00 3.57
C TRP A 54 -4.55 2.48 3.34
N SER A 55 -3.73 1.70 4.07
CA SER A 55 -3.75 0.24 4.04
C SER A 55 -4.89 -0.34 4.90
N VAL A 56 -5.79 -1.11 4.28
CA VAL A 56 -7.04 -1.62 4.90
C VAL A 56 -6.89 -2.89 5.74
N LYS A 57 -5.70 -3.50 5.77
CA LYS A 57 -5.43 -4.75 6.49
C LYS A 57 -4.04 -4.75 7.12
N ASP A 58 -3.60 -3.58 7.58
CA ASP A 58 -2.35 -3.46 8.33
C ASP A 58 -2.57 -3.98 9.75
N GLU A 59 -1.89 -5.08 10.09
CA GLU A 59 -2.02 -5.72 11.41
C GLU A 59 -1.58 -4.80 12.56
N ASN A 60 -0.73 -3.79 12.31
CA ASN A 60 -0.38 -2.79 13.33
C ASN A 60 -1.54 -1.86 13.69
N TYR A 61 -2.58 -1.82 12.84
CA TYR A 61 -3.76 -0.97 13.02
C TYR A 61 -5.06 -1.79 13.13
N LYS A 62 -4.92 -3.08 13.41
CA LYS A 62 -6.03 -3.93 13.82
C LYS A 62 -6.45 -3.55 15.24
N MET A 63 -7.73 -3.24 15.41
CA MET A 63 -8.26 -2.82 16.70
C MET A 63 -8.44 -4.02 17.64
N GLU A 64 -8.12 -3.82 18.91
CA GLU A 64 -8.38 -4.76 19.99
C GLU A 64 -9.88 -4.78 20.29
N ARG A 65 -10.49 -5.97 20.30
CA ARG A 65 -11.88 -6.13 20.71
C ARG A 65 -11.98 -6.07 22.23
N VAL A 66 -12.78 -5.15 22.74
CA VAL A 66 -13.02 -4.98 24.19
C VAL A 66 -14.20 -5.82 24.65
N ASP A 67 -15.28 -5.84 23.86
CA ASP A 67 -16.46 -6.67 24.12
C ASP A 67 -17.24 -6.96 22.82
N ALA A 68 -18.52 -7.37 22.95
CA ALA A 68 -19.39 -7.69 21.83
C ALA A 68 -19.40 -6.63 20.73
N CYS A 69 -19.43 -5.35 21.10
CA CYS A 69 -19.70 -4.22 20.21
C CYS A 69 -18.62 -3.13 20.24
N HIS A 70 -17.65 -3.21 21.16
CA HIS A 70 -16.64 -2.17 21.36
C HIS A 70 -15.23 -2.63 20.99
N TYR A 71 -14.50 -1.77 20.28
CA TYR A 71 -13.13 -1.99 19.86
C TYR A 71 -12.27 -0.77 20.20
N ARG A 72 -10.97 -0.98 20.42
CA ARG A 72 -10.02 0.06 20.81
C ARG A 72 -8.67 -0.10 20.12
N LEU A 73 -8.02 1.02 19.83
CA LEU A 73 -6.64 1.05 19.33
C LEU A 73 -5.92 2.31 19.82
N ASP A 74 -4.68 2.15 20.28
CA ASP A 74 -3.80 3.27 20.62
C ASP A 74 -2.84 3.51 19.46
N VAL A 75 -2.93 4.68 18.83
CA VAL A 75 -2.11 5.04 17.66
C VAL A 75 -1.03 6.06 18.05
N PRO A 76 0.26 5.74 17.87
CA PRO A 76 1.32 6.72 17.98
C PRO A 76 1.20 7.80 16.89
N CYS A 77 1.24 9.06 17.30
CA CYS A 77 1.11 10.20 16.40
C CYS A 77 2.18 11.26 16.72
N PHE A 78 2.50 12.09 15.74
CA PHE A 78 3.20 13.35 16.00
C PHE A 78 2.20 14.36 16.57
N ALA A 79 2.56 15.04 17.65
CA ALA A 79 1.70 16.02 18.29
C ALA A 79 1.38 17.20 17.34
N ASN A 80 0.17 17.75 17.50
CA ASN A 80 -0.36 18.89 16.75
C ASN A 80 -0.42 18.66 15.23
N LYS A 81 -0.69 17.43 14.80
CA LYS A 81 -0.92 17.05 13.40
C LYS A 81 -2.34 16.58 13.17
N ASN A 82 -2.87 16.91 11.99
CA ASN A 82 -4.16 16.42 11.52
C ASN A 82 -3.98 15.03 10.88
N TYR A 83 -4.80 14.10 11.32
CA TYR A 83 -4.90 12.77 10.75
C TYR A 83 -6.27 12.55 10.15
N GLU A 84 -6.29 11.88 9.00
CA GLU A 84 -7.51 11.47 8.34
C GLU A 84 -7.60 9.95 8.38
N TYR A 85 -8.79 9.43 8.67
CA TYR A 85 -8.98 8.00 8.86
C TYR A 85 -10.42 7.56 8.57
N LYS A 86 -10.56 6.25 8.45
CA LYS A 86 -11.82 5.50 8.34
C LYS A 86 -11.70 4.17 9.07
N TYR A 87 -12.85 3.60 9.43
CA TYR A 87 -12.94 2.21 9.89
C TYR A 87 -13.22 1.26 8.72
N THR A 88 -12.59 0.08 8.73
CA THR A 88 -12.83 -0.99 7.74
C THR A 88 -12.87 -2.37 8.39
N LEU A 89 -13.49 -3.34 7.72
CA LEU A 89 -13.41 -4.76 8.08
C LEU A 89 -12.34 -5.51 7.25
N GLY A 90 -11.19 -4.88 6.99
CA GLY A 90 -10.09 -5.51 6.24
C GLY A 90 -10.07 -5.22 4.74
N SER A 91 -11.05 -4.47 4.22
CA SER A 91 -11.13 -4.06 2.81
C SER A 91 -11.96 -2.77 2.63
N TRP A 92 -11.73 -2.06 1.53
CA TRP A 92 -12.55 -0.91 1.13
C TRP A 92 -14.00 -1.28 0.82
N ASP A 93 -14.20 -2.50 0.33
CA ASP A 93 -15.52 -3.10 0.12
C ASP A 93 -16.31 -3.30 1.42
N ARG A 94 -15.65 -3.20 2.58
CA ARG A 94 -16.26 -3.25 3.91
C ARG A 94 -15.86 -2.02 4.73
N VAL A 95 -15.86 -0.86 4.10
CA VAL A 95 -15.64 0.45 4.75
C VAL A 95 -16.90 0.93 5.47
N GLU A 96 -16.75 1.75 6.50
CA GLU A 96 -17.88 2.44 7.14
C GLU A 96 -18.68 3.31 6.15
N ARG A 97 -20.00 3.36 6.35
CA ARG A 97 -20.94 4.19 5.58
C ARG A 97 -21.93 4.92 6.48
N ALA A 98 -22.64 5.88 5.90
CA ALA A 98 -23.75 6.55 6.56
C ALA A 98 -24.95 5.59 6.73
N ALA A 99 -25.91 6.00 7.55
CA ALA A 99 -27.10 5.19 7.83
C ALA A 99 -27.96 4.91 6.59
N ASP A 100 -27.94 5.84 5.62
CA ASP A 100 -28.61 5.74 4.31
C ASP A 100 -27.79 4.97 3.26
N ASP A 101 -26.69 4.34 3.68
CA ASP A 101 -25.73 3.69 2.80
C ASP A 101 -25.00 4.66 1.84
N SER A 102 -24.95 5.95 2.10
CA SER A 102 -24.09 6.86 1.33
C SER A 102 -22.62 6.78 1.78
N GLU A 103 -21.70 7.16 0.89
CA GLU A 103 -20.29 7.32 1.27
C GLU A 103 -20.14 8.50 2.24
N ILE A 104 -19.35 8.30 3.31
CA ILE A 104 -19.01 9.37 4.24
C ILE A 104 -17.63 9.94 3.93
N LYS A 105 -17.40 11.21 4.26
CA LYS A 105 -16.05 11.81 4.18
C LYS A 105 -15.10 11.15 5.17
N ASN A 106 -13.78 11.30 4.96
CA ASN A 106 -12.78 10.90 5.93
C ASN A 106 -13.03 11.56 7.29
N ARG A 107 -12.96 10.78 8.37
CA ARG A 107 -12.95 11.32 9.73
C ARG A 107 -11.62 12.05 9.95
N LYS A 108 -11.63 13.06 10.82
CA LYS A 108 -10.44 13.88 11.10
C LYS A 108 -10.19 13.95 12.59
N VAL A 109 -8.92 13.91 12.99
CA VAL A 109 -8.50 14.16 14.37
C VAL A 109 -7.26 15.03 14.40
N LEU A 110 -7.27 16.04 15.27
CA LEU A 110 -6.08 16.79 15.63
C LEU A 110 -5.43 16.09 16.83
N SER A 111 -4.25 15.53 16.60
CA SER A 111 -3.47 14.87 17.66
C SER A 111 -2.95 15.89 18.67
N SER A 112 -3.11 15.58 19.96
CA SER A 112 -2.52 16.33 21.07
C SER A 112 -2.37 15.39 22.28
N LYS A 113 -1.97 15.90 23.44
CA LYS A 113 -1.78 15.08 24.64
C LYS A 113 -3.14 14.58 25.15
N ASN A 114 -3.26 13.27 25.40
CA ASN A 114 -4.46 12.61 25.96
C ASN A 114 -5.72 12.67 25.09
N VAL A 115 -5.59 12.75 23.76
CA VAL A 115 -6.77 12.70 22.87
C VAL A 115 -7.40 11.32 22.89
N LYS A 116 -8.71 11.29 23.14
CA LYS A 116 -9.57 10.12 23.03
C LYS A 116 -10.63 10.39 21.98
N VAL A 117 -10.74 9.51 21.01
CA VAL A 117 -11.77 9.54 19.97
C VAL A 117 -12.77 8.44 20.27
N ASN A 118 -14.06 8.80 20.33
CA ASN A 118 -15.16 7.87 20.51
C ASN A 118 -16.07 7.97 19.29
N ASP A 119 -16.02 6.96 18.42
CA ASP A 119 -16.79 6.91 17.19
C ASP A 119 -17.90 5.86 17.26
N VAL A 120 -18.89 6.04 16.39
CA VAL A 120 -19.90 5.03 16.09
C VAL A 120 -19.86 4.77 14.59
N VAL A 121 -19.73 3.50 14.21
CA VAL A 121 -19.89 3.05 12.82
C VAL A 121 -21.28 2.46 12.70
N VAL A 122 -22.19 3.22 12.09
CA VAL A 122 -23.62 2.85 12.02
C VAL A 122 -23.91 1.76 11.00
N ARG A 123 -23.08 1.66 9.96
CA ARG A 123 -23.23 0.73 8.85
C ARG A 123 -21.88 0.46 8.19
N TRP A 124 -21.75 -0.73 7.64
CA TRP A 124 -20.66 -1.12 6.76
C TRP A 124 -21.14 -1.18 5.32
N HIS A 125 -20.27 -0.84 4.39
CA HIS A 125 -20.49 -1.12 2.98
C HIS A 125 -20.72 -2.61 2.83
N VAL A 126 -21.84 -2.94 2.20
CA VAL A 126 -22.14 -4.27 1.72
C VAL A 126 -22.09 -4.16 0.22
N PRO A 127 -21.04 -4.68 -0.43
CA PRO A 127 -21.01 -4.70 -1.88
C PRO A 127 -22.25 -5.46 -2.36
N ALA A 128 -22.99 -4.89 -3.31
CA ALA A 128 -23.89 -5.69 -4.12
C ALA A 128 -23.07 -6.88 -4.65
N VAL A 129 -23.57 -8.10 -4.45
CA VAL A 129 -22.88 -9.38 -4.69
C VAL A 129 -21.90 -9.30 -5.87
N LYS A 130 -20.59 -9.08 -5.59
CA LYS A 130 -19.53 -8.96 -6.59
C LYS A 130 -19.10 -10.31 -7.20
N GLU A 131 -19.62 -11.42 -6.68
CA GLU A 131 -19.33 -12.79 -7.14
C GLU A 131 -19.73 -13.05 -8.60
N VAL A 132 -20.66 -12.27 -9.17
CA VAL A 132 -21.17 -12.54 -10.53
C VAL A 132 -20.16 -12.14 -11.62
N HIS A 133 -19.37 -11.08 -11.44
CA HIS A 133 -18.55 -10.54 -12.54
C HIS A 133 -17.16 -11.16 -12.67
N LYS A 134 -16.50 -11.51 -11.55
CA LYS A 134 -15.18 -12.18 -11.58
C LYS A 134 -15.28 -13.62 -12.08
N ASN A 135 -16.33 -14.33 -11.68
CA ASN A 135 -16.59 -15.70 -12.12
C ASN A 135 -17.01 -15.76 -13.60
N THR A 136 -17.62 -14.70 -14.16
CA THR A 136 -18.05 -14.69 -15.57
C THR A 136 -16.89 -14.56 -16.56
N LEU A 137 -15.87 -13.74 -16.29
CA LEU A 137 -14.73 -13.63 -17.22
C LEU A 137 -13.86 -14.89 -17.20
N MET A 138 -13.51 -15.42 -16.03
CA MET A 138 -12.69 -16.63 -15.95
C MET A 138 -13.43 -17.87 -16.45
N ALA A 139 -14.75 -17.93 -16.26
CA ALA A 139 -15.59 -18.97 -16.87
C ALA A 139 -15.76 -18.80 -18.39
N SER A 140 -15.63 -17.59 -18.93
CA SER A 140 -15.72 -17.33 -20.37
C SER A 140 -14.42 -17.58 -21.12
N LEU A 141 -13.31 -17.87 -20.42
CA LEU A 141 -12.04 -18.24 -21.04
C LEU A 141 -12.04 -19.69 -21.52
N SER A 142 -11.51 -19.92 -22.72
CA SER A 142 -11.24 -21.27 -23.22
C SER A 142 -10.08 -21.92 -22.46
N ASP A 143 -9.99 -23.25 -22.55
CA ASP A 143 -8.87 -24.00 -21.95
C ASP A 143 -7.51 -23.59 -22.55
N GLU A 144 -7.49 -23.21 -23.83
CA GLU A 144 -6.30 -22.66 -24.48
C GLU A 144 -5.89 -21.31 -23.88
N GLN A 145 -6.85 -20.42 -23.60
CA GLN A 145 -6.59 -19.13 -22.95
C GLN A 145 -6.08 -19.34 -21.52
N LYS A 146 -6.66 -20.28 -20.76
CA LYS A 146 -6.20 -20.63 -19.41
C LYS A 146 -4.78 -21.20 -19.41
N ALA A 147 -4.44 -22.05 -20.38
CA ALA A 147 -3.08 -22.57 -20.53
C ALA A 147 -2.05 -21.46 -20.82
N LYS A 148 -2.41 -20.49 -21.67
CA LYS A 148 -1.57 -19.31 -21.94
C LYS A 148 -1.41 -18.41 -20.71
N ILE A 149 -2.44 -18.25 -19.89
CA ILE A 149 -2.34 -17.54 -18.60
C ILE A 149 -1.35 -18.23 -17.68
N ALA A 150 -1.44 -19.56 -17.54
CA ALA A 150 -0.51 -20.33 -16.73
C ALA A 150 0.94 -20.16 -17.21
N GLN A 151 1.17 -20.20 -18.53
CA GLN A 151 2.50 -19.96 -19.11
C GLN A 151 3.02 -18.54 -18.82
N VAL A 152 2.16 -17.51 -18.91
CA VAL A 152 2.52 -16.14 -18.56
C VAL A 152 2.87 -16.03 -17.09
N LYS A 153 2.08 -16.64 -16.20
CA LYS A 153 2.33 -16.69 -14.75
C LYS A 153 3.66 -17.35 -14.43
N ASP A 154 3.96 -18.50 -15.03
CA ASP A 154 5.22 -19.21 -14.84
C ASP A 154 6.42 -18.41 -15.34
N SER A 155 6.28 -17.75 -16.49
CA SER A 155 7.31 -16.86 -17.05
C SER A 155 7.61 -15.70 -16.10
N LEU A 156 6.57 -15.01 -15.61
CA LEU A 156 6.71 -13.91 -14.65
C LEU A 156 7.29 -14.39 -13.31
N GLY A 157 6.89 -15.57 -12.83
CA GLY A 157 7.44 -16.16 -11.62
C GLY A 157 8.94 -16.44 -11.76
N LYS A 158 9.38 -17.01 -12.89
CA LYS A 158 10.80 -17.23 -13.19
C LYS A 158 11.57 -15.93 -13.29
N SER A 159 11.03 -14.93 -13.99
CA SER A 159 11.59 -13.59 -14.07
C SER A 159 11.86 -13.01 -12.69
N ILE A 160 10.86 -12.97 -11.82
CA ILE A 160 11.01 -12.46 -10.45
C ILE A 160 12.05 -13.27 -9.67
N ALA A 161 12.03 -14.60 -9.77
CA ALA A 161 13.00 -15.46 -9.09
C ALA A 161 14.44 -15.20 -9.53
N THR A 162 14.68 -14.84 -10.80
CA THR A 162 16.02 -14.51 -11.31
C THR A 162 16.51 -13.12 -10.90
N LEU A 163 15.60 -12.18 -10.58
CA LEU A 163 15.97 -10.82 -10.18
C LEU A 163 16.50 -10.75 -8.74
N VAL A 164 15.94 -11.56 -7.84
CA VAL A 164 16.35 -11.57 -6.43
C VAL A 164 17.86 -11.77 -6.24
N PRO A 165 18.52 -12.77 -6.84
CA PRO A 165 19.97 -12.93 -6.70
C PRO A 165 20.75 -11.78 -7.33
N GLN A 166 20.31 -11.25 -8.47
CA GLN A 166 20.99 -10.13 -9.15
C GLN A 166 20.91 -8.83 -8.34
N LEU A 167 19.76 -8.54 -7.74
CA LEU A 167 19.61 -7.42 -6.80
C LEU A 167 20.51 -7.59 -5.58
N LYS A 168 20.56 -8.80 -5.01
CA LYS A 168 21.42 -9.10 -3.85
C LYS A 168 22.89 -8.87 -4.18
N GLU A 169 23.34 -9.30 -5.36
CA GLU A 169 24.72 -9.09 -5.81
C GLU A 169 25.05 -7.60 -5.99
N LEU A 170 24.17 -6.84 -6.65
CA LEU A 170 24.36 -5.41 -6.85
C LEU A 170 24.36 -4.63 -5.52
N LEU A 171 23.48 -5.00 -4.58
CA LEU A 171 23.47 -4.43 -3.23
C LEU A 171 24.76 -4.77 -2.47
N GLY A 172 25.25 -6.01 -2.59
CA GLY A 172 26.53 -6.43 -2.01
C GLY A 172 27.69 -5.56 -2.51
N LYS A 173 27.84 -5.43 -3.83
CA LYS A 173 28.86 -4.59 -4.46
C LYS A 173 28.72 -3.11 -4.09
N THR A 174 27.48 -2.62 -3.94
CA THR A 174 27.22 -1.24 -3.51
C THR A 174 27.69 -1.03 -2.08
N ASN A 175 27.38 -1.96 -1.17
CA ASN A 175 27.83 -1.89 0.22
C ASN A 175 29.36 -1.97 0.31
N GLU A 176 30.00 -2.88 -0.44
CA GLU A 176 31.46 -3.01 -0.49
C GLU A 176 32.13 -1.70 -0.92
N ASN A 177 31.63 -1.07 -1.98
CA ASN A 177 32.19 0.20 -2.45
C ASN A 177 31.99 1.34 -1.44
N LEU A 178 30.80 1.45 -0.84
CA LEU A 178 30.47 2.50 0.12
C LEU A 178 31.18 2.35 1.47
N LEU A 179 31.51 1.12 1.87
CA LEU A 179 32.21 0.82 3.12
C LEU A 179 33.73 0.75 2.97
N SER A 180 34.27 0.93 1.77
CA SER A 180 35.72 0.98 1.54
C SER A 180 36.36 2.26 2.12
N ASP A 181 37.68 2.20 2.38
CA ASP A 181 38.44 3.36 2.90
C ASP A 181 38.36 4.59 1.98
N ASN A 182 38.18 4.38 0.67
CA ASN A 182 37.97 5.44 -0.31
C ASN A 182 36.98 4.98 -1.41
N PRO A 183 35.67 5.27 -1.27
CA PRO A 183 34.65 4.86 -2.22
C PRO A 183 34.89 5.39 -3.64
N ASP A 184 34.73 4.51 -4.64
CA ASP A 184 34.94 4.85 -6.05
C ASP A 184 33.62 5.31 -6.73
N GLU A 185 33.65 6.52 -7.29
CA GLU A 185 32.51 7.13 -7.98
C GLU A 185 32.19 6.43 -9.32
N ALA A 186 33.20 5.96 -10.04
CA ALA A 186 33.02 5.22 -11.29
C ALA A 186 32.34 3.86 -11.03
N VAL A 187 32.72 3.18 -9.94
CA VAL A 187 32.05 1.95 -9.49
C VAL A 187 30.59 2.24 -9.13
N SER A 188 30.33 3.30 -8.37
CA SER A 188 28.96 3.72 -8.00
C SER A 188 28.09 4.00 -9.23
N LYS A 189 28.64 4.71 -10.23
CA LYS A 189 27.95 5.00 -11.49
C LYS A 189 27.63 3.73 -12.28
N ASN A 190 28.58 2.79 -12.35
CA ASN A 190 28.38 1.51 -13.01
C ASN A 190 27.27 0.69 -12.31
N LEU A 191 27.33 0.55 -10.99
CA LEU A 191 26.31 -0.17 -10.20
C LEU A 191 24.92 0.43 -10.40
N LYS A 192 24.80 1.76 -10.38
CA LYS A 192 23.54 2.45 -10.68
C LYS A 192 23.02 2.14 -12.09
N SER A 193 23.90 2.07 -13.08
CA SER A 193 23.54 1.68 -14.44
C SER A 193 23.04 0.23 -14.50
N GLN A 194 23.70 -0.70 -13.81
CA GLN A 194 23.29 -2.10 -13.76
C GLN A 194 21.93 -2.27 -13.07
N PHE A 195 21.67 -1.54 -11.98
CA PHE A 195 20.33 -1.47 -11.39
C PHE A 195 19.27 -0.97 -12.39
N GLY A 196 19.60 0.06 -13.17
CA GLY A 196 18.69 0.58 -14.19
C GLY A 196 18.35 -0.44 -15.28
N VAL A 197 19.34 -1.17 -15.78
CA VAL A 197 19.14 -2.26 -16.76
C VAL A 197 18.25 -3.35 -16.15
N LEU A 198 18.54 -3.77 -14.92
CA LEU A 198 17.79 -4.81 -14.22
C LEU A 198 16.29 -4.46 -14.07
N LEU A 199 15.99 -3.22 -13.71
CA LEU A 199 14.61 -2.74 -13.60
C LEU A 199 13.94 -2.64 -14.97
N SER A 200 14.66 -2.21 -16.00
CA SER A 200 14.18 -2.17 -17.38
C SER A 200 13.82 -3.55 -17.90
N ASP A 201 14.66 -4.55 -17.63
CA ASP A 201 14.43 -5.93 -18.06
C ASP A 201 13.19 -6.54 -17.37
N LEU A 202 13.04 -6.33 -16.06
CA LEU A 202 11.81 -6.71 -15.35
C LEU A 202 10.58 -6.05 -15.97
N PHE A 203 10.64 -4.73 -16.21
CA PHE A 203 9.53 -3.98 -16.78
C PHE A 203 9.12 -4.52 -18.16
N ASN A 204 10.10 -4.84 -19.00
CA ASN A 204 9.86 -5.41 -20.33
C ASN A 204 9.19 -6.80 -20.24
N GLN A 205 9.62 -7.64 -19.30
CA GLN A 205 9.05 -8.97 -19.09
C GLN A 205 7.61 -8.91 -18.55
N VAL A 206 7.35 -8.04 -17.58
CA VAL A 206 5.99 -7.77 -17.08
C VAL A 206 5.10 -7.23 -18.19
N SER A 207 5.59 -6.25 -18.95
CA SER A 207 4.86 -5.67 -20.08
C SER A 207 4.54 -6.71 -21.16
N PHE A 208 5.46 -7.63 -21.44
CA PHE A 208 5.23 -8.73 -22.37
C PHE A 208 4.13 -9.69 -21.88
N GLY A 209 4.15 -10.07 -20.60
CA GLY A 209 3.11 -10.91 -20.00
C GLY A 209 1.72 -10.27 -20.08
N VAL A 210 1.63 -8.99 -19.71
CA VAL A 210 0.39 -8.20 -19.80
C VAL A 210 -0.10 -8.10 -21.25
N ARG A 211 0.78 -7.78 -22.21
CA ARG A 211 0.41 -7.73 -23.64
C ARG A 211 -0.08 -9.07 -24.17
N THR A 212 0.57 -10.17 -23.79
CA THR A 212 0.17 -11.53 -24.17
C THR A 212 -1.23 -11.84 -23.63
N PHE A 213 -1.48 -11.54 -22.35
CA PHE A 213 -2.78 -11.71 -21.71
C PHE A 213 -3.88 -10.94 -22.44
N PHE A 214 -3.68 -9.64 -22.69
CA PHE A 214 -4.70 -8.86 -23.40
C PHE A 214 -4.81 -9.23 -24.89
N GLY A 215 -3.74 -9.71 -25.50
CA GLY A 215 -3.71 -10.14 -26.90
C GLY A 215 -4.59 -11.36 -27.17
N MET A 216 -4.65 -12.30 -26.21
CA MET A 216 -5.44 -13.54 -26.36
C MET A 216 -6.94 -13.38 -26.09
N LEU A 217 -7.39 -12.26 -25.52
CA LEU A 217 -8.81 -12.04 -25.20
C LEU A 217 -9.62 -11.58 -26.42
N THR A 218 -10.83 -12.11 -26.55
CA THR A 218 -11.81 -11.68 -27.56
C THR A 218 -12.32 -10.25 -27.28
N PRO A 219 -12.94 -9.57 -28.26
CA PRO A 219 -13.54 -8.26 -28.03
C PRO A 219 -14.58 -8.24 -26.90
N GLU A 220 -15.40 -9.30 -26.78
CA GLU A 220 -16.42 -9.41 -25.73
C GLU A 220 -15.78 -9.64 -24.36
N GLN A 221 -14.77 -10.50 -24.26
CA GLN A 221 -13.99 -10.69 -23.02
C GLN A 221 -13.29 -9.41 -22.58
N LYS A 222 -12.75 -8.62 -23.52
CA LYS A 222 -12.17 -7.29 -23.23
C LYS A 222 -13.22 -6.31 -22.71
N LYS A 223 -14.44 -6.35 -23.25
CA LYS A 223 -15.56 -5.52 -22.78
C LYS A 223 -15.97 -5.90 -21.36
N GLN A 224 -16.13 -7.20 -21.07
CA GLN A 224 -16.39 -7.71 -19.72
C GLN A 224 -15.30 -7.30 -18.73
N LEU A 225 -14.04 -7.45 -19.11
CA LEU A 225 -12.90 -7.04 -18.28
C LEU A 225 -12.89 -5.53 -18.00
N ARG A 226 -13.23 -4.69 -18.99
CA ARG A 226 -13.35 -3.23 -18.76
C ARG A 226 -14.44 -2.88 -17.76
N GLU A 227 -15.59 -3.57 -17.79
CA GLU A 227 -16.65 -3.35 -16.82
C GLU A 227 -16.21 -3.77 -15.40
N VAL A 228 -15.54 -4.92 -15.26
CA VAL A 228 -14.93 -5.33 -13.98
C VAL A 228 -13.98 -4.26 -13.44
N LEU A 229 -13.08 -3.75 -14.30
CA LEU A 229 -12.10 -2.73 -13.91
C LEU A 229 -12.72 -1.37 -13.56
N LYS A 230 -13.84 -0.98 -14.20
CA LYS A 230 -14.56 0.27 -13.85
C LYS A 230 -15.18 0.22 -12.45
N THR A 231 -15.56 -0.98 -12.00
CA THR A 231 -16.17 -1.21 -10.69
C THR A 231 -15.13 -1.55 -9.60
N SER A 232 -13.86 -1.53 -9.97
CA SER A 232 -12.75 -1.83 -9.06
C SER A 232 -12.10 -0.56 -8.54
N ASP A 233 -12.09 -0.40 -7.21
CA ASP A 233 -11.28 0.61 -6.53
C ASP A 233 -9.84 0.11 -6.27
N ASN A 234 -9.51 -1.12 -6.70
CA ASN A 234 -8.20 -1.74 -6.47
C ASN A 234 -7.40 -1.85 -7.79
N PRO A 235 -6.38 -1.01 -7.99
CA PRO A 235 -5.54 -1.07 -9.20
C PRO A 235 -4.79 -2.41 -9.37
N GLY A 236 -4.66 -3.22 -8.31
CA GLY A 236 -4.07 -4.56 -8.34
C GLY A 236 -5.03 -5.68 -8.76
N GLU A 237 -6.33 -5.43 -8.91
CA GLU A 237 -7.32 -6.48 -9.20
C GLU A 237 -7.05 -7.21 -10.51
N LEU A 238 -6.54 -6.50 -11.51
CA LEU A 238 -6.13 -7.08 -12.80
C LEU A 238 -5.05 -8.15 -12.61
N PHE A 239 -4.05 -7.91 -11.76
CA PHE A 239 -2.98 -8.86 -11.49
C PHE A 239 -3.50 -10.07 -10.70
N ASP A 240 -4.37 -9.84 -9.73
CA ASP A 240 -5.05 -10.90 -8.99
C ASP A 240 -5.87 -11.81 -9.91
N MET A 241 -6.50 -11.26 -10.95
CA MET A 241 -7.25 -12.02 -11.95
C MET A 241 -6.37 -12.85 -12.88
N MET A 242 -5.14 -12.40 -13.16
CA MET A 242 -4.20 -13.16 -13.99
C MET A 242 -3.48 -14.26 -13.21
N THR A 243 -3.48 -14.19 -11.87
CA THR A 243 -2.61 -15.03 -11.02
C THR A 243 -3.37 -16.00 -10.13
N LYS A 244 -4.68 -15.79 -9.90
CA LYS A 244 -5.61 -16.71 -9.22
C LYS A 244 -6.33 -17.59 -10.24
#